data_AF-A0A3M0L6P1-F1
#
_entry.id   AF-A0A3M0L6P1-F1
#
_cell.length_a   1.000
_cell.length_b   1.000
_cell.length_c   1.000
_cell.angle_alpha   90.00
_cell.angle_beta   90.00
_cell.angle_gamma   90.00
#
_symmetry.space_group_name_H-M   'P 1'
#
loop_
_entity.id
_entity.type
_entity.pdbx_description
1 polymer ?
#
loop_
_entity_poly.entity_id
_entity_poly.type
_entity_poly.pdbx_seq_one_letter_code
_entity_poly.pdbx_strand_id
1 'polypeptide(L)'
;MNEVESEGEGEKANLLPLREIPTAPGIIGYVNVPINTSDVRAFKKEMGKLMDDPLGVSERLDEFLGTSIYSYEDLTAILRSLFNTEEREMIRQAGIREWEWRNPQSTPGDQKWPSQDPRWNAQTEEGRRSMIDMRNIIIQGNREAVPRGQNLSKVFGECQGKDETPTEWLERLRKSLQIYSGTDPDSPVGEVLLKTQFVAKSWEDIRKKLEKIEGWQEKGLQELLREAQKIYMRRDEEKQKNTG
;
A
#
# COMPACT_ATOMS: atom_id res chain seq x y z
N MET A 1 -1.15 -30.51 27.04
CA MET A 1 -0.50 -29.35 27.69
C MET A 1 -0.73 -28.19 26.76
N ASN A 2 -1.61 -27.27 27.15
CA ASN A 2 -1.90 -26.06 26.40
C ASN A 2 -0.87 -25.02 26.84
N GLU A 3 0.05 -24.67 25.96
CA GLU A 3 0.90 -23.49 26.16
C GLU A 3 0.08 -22.27 25.75
N VAL A 4 -0.40 -21.57 26.78
CA VAL A 4 -0.97 -20.24 26.68
C VAL A 4 0.18 -19.32 26.32
N GLU A 5 0.22 -18.87 25.07
CA GLU A 5 1.04 -17.72 24.68
C GLU A 5 0.59 -16.54 25.53
N SER A 6 1.42 -16.20 26.50
CA SER A 6 1.28 -14.99 27.31
C SER A 6 1.38 -13.80 26.37
N GLU A 7 0.23 -13.26 25.95
CA GLU A 7 0.13 -11.90 25.43
C GLU A 7 0.75 -10.97 26.48
N GLY A 8 1.99 -10.56 26.24
CA GLY A 8 2.63 -9.53 27.07
C GLY A 8 1.74 -8.31 27.04
N GLU A 9 1.24 -7.93 28.21
CA GLU A 9 0.65 -6.60 28.45
C GLU A 9 1.70 -5.56 28.05
N GLY A 10 1.62 -5.10 26.80
CA GLY A 10 2.39 -3.98 26.33
C GLY A 10 2.06 -2.80 27.21
N GLU A 11 3.07 -2.30 27.91
CA GLU A 11 3.08 -1.01 28.58
C GLU A 11 2.26 -0.02 27.74
N LYS A 12 1.20 0.58 28.33
CA LYS A 12 0.37 1.55 27.63
C LYS A 12 1.26 2.73 27.21
N ALA A 13 1.82 2.65 26.01
CA ALA A 13 2.55 3.76 25.43
C ALA A 13 1.53 4.90 25.24
N ASN A 14 1.65 5.94 26.05
CA ASN A 14 0.88 7.15 25.86
C ASN A 14 1.43 7.83 24.60
N LEU A 15 0.75 7.63 23.47
CA LEU A 15 1.11 8.27 22.21
C LEU A 15 0.76 9.74 22.30
N LEU A 16 1.75 10.62 22.19
CA LEU A 16 1.60 12.06 22.44
C LEU A 16 2.12 12.90 21.25
N PRO A 17 1.56 12.73 20.04
CA PRO A 17 1.99 13.52 18.90
C PRO A 17 1.74 15.02 19.09
N LEU A 18 2.64 15.80 18.52
CA LEU A 18 2.55 17.25 18.46
C LEU A 18 1.62 17.67 17.32
N ARG A 19 0.69 18.59 17.63
CA ARG A 19 -0.16 19.27 16.65
C ARG A 19 0.11 20.76 16.62
N GLU A 20 0.10 21.31 15.41
CA GLU A 20 0.15 22.75 15.19
C GLU A 20 -1.17 23.40 15.60
N ILE A 21 -1.09 24.45 16.41
CA ILE A 21 -2.22 25.29 16.79
C ILE A 21 -1.89 26.76 16.57
N PRO A 22 -2.81 27.58 16.02
CA PRO A 22 -2.65 29.02 16.02
C PRO A 22 -2.69 29.53 17.47
N THR A 23 -1.60 30.10 17.97
CA THR A 23 -1.54 30.68 19.32
C THR A 23 -1.74 32.19 19.31
N ALA A 24 -1.39 32.85 18.20
CA ALA A 24 -1.66 34.25 17.91
C ALA A 24 -1.66 34.49 16.38
N PRO A 25 -2.10 35.65 15.87
CA PRO A 25 -2.02 35.96 14.44
C PRO A 25 -0.59 35.82 13.90
N GLY A 26 -0.38 34.85 13.01
CA GLY A 26 0.93 34.54 12.42
C GLY A 26 1.88 33.73 13.32
N ILE A 27 1.46 33.30 14.52
CA ILE A 27 2.25 32.48 15.43
C ILE A 27 1.60 31.11 15.59
N ILE A 28 2.35 30.08 15.22
CA ILE A 28 1.98 28.68 15.40
C ILE A 28 2.69 28.16 16.66
N GLY A 29 1.92 27.61 17.60
CA GLY A 29 2.41 26.83 18.73
C GLY A 29 2.22 25.34 18.49
N TYR A 30 2.88 24.52 19.29
CA TYR A 30 2.78 23.07 19.23
C TYR A 30 2.32 22.51 20.56
N VAL A 31 1.31 21.64 20.53
CA VAL A 31 0.76 20.99 21.72
C VAL A 31 0.68 19.48 21.53
N ASN A 32 0.96 18.73 22.60
CA ASN A 32 0.80 17.29 22.61
C ASN A 32 -0.68 16.93 22.71
N VAL A 33 -1.18 16.16 21.76
CA VAL A 33 -2.57 15.66 21.76
C VAL A 33 -2.53 14.14 21.84
N PRO A 34 -2.99 13.54 22.95
CA PRO A 34 -2.94 12.09 23.10
C PRO A 34 -3.75 11.36 22.03
N ILE A 35 -3.17 10.29 21.48
CA ILE A 35 -3.92 9.30 20.69
C ILE A 35 -4.28 8.13 21.60
N ASN A 36 -5.50 7.63 21.47
CA ASN A 36 -5.92 6.48 22.24
C ASN A 36 -5.28 5.20 21.68
N THR A 37 -4.67 4.40 22.54
CA THR A 37 -4.16 3.07 22.20
C THR A 37 -5.23 2.13 21.60
N SER A 38 -6.52 2.37 21.87
CA SER A 38 -7.62 1.68 21.18
C SER A 38 -7.64 1.93 19.68
N ASP A 39 -7.27 3.13 19.26
CA ASP A 39 -7.35 3.57 17.87
C ASP A 39 -6.27 2.86 17.05
N VAL A 40 -5.08 2.66 17.63
CA VAL A 40 -4.01 1.87 17.01
C VAL A 40 -4.43 0.40 16.83
N ARG A 41 -5.14 -0.17 17.82
CA ARG A 41 -5.61 -1.56 17.74
C ARG A 41 -6.74 -1.72 16.71
N ALA A 42 -7.67 -0.76 16.66
CA ALA A 42 -8.72 -0.72 15.64
C ALA A 42 -8.09 -0.60 14.25
N PHE A 43 -7.17 0.35 14.08
CA PHE A 43 -6.42 0.55 12.84
C PHE A 43 -5.69 -0.72 12.40
N LYS A 44 -5.01 -1.43 13.31
CA LYS A 44 -4.33 -2.70 12.98
C LYS A 44 -5.25 -3.72 12.30
N LYS A 45 -6.53 -3.77 12.69
CA LYS A 45 -7.51 -4.68 12.08
C LYS A 45 -7.89 -4.25 10.65
N GLU A 46 -7.93 -2.95 10.39
CA GLU A 46 -8.32 -2.36 9.11
C GLU A 46 -7.15 -2.22 8.12
N MET A 47 -5.93 -2.10 8.63
CA MET A 47 -4.71 -1.84 7.87
C MET A 47 -4.40 -2.94 6.84
N GLY A 48 -4.77 -4.19 7.13
CA GLY A 48 -4.41 -5.36 6.33
C GLY A 48 -2.98 -5.85 6.59
N LYS A 49 -2.49 -6.78 5.76
CA LYS A 49 -1.14 -7.37 5.89
C LYS A 49 -0.16 -6.72 4.92
N LEU A 50 1.04 -6.39 5.40
CA LEU A 50 2.10 -5.75 4.60
C LEU A 50 2.45 -6.59 3.36
N MET A 51 2.60 -7.91 3.53
CA MET A 51 2.95 -8.83 2.45
C MET A 51 1.85 -8.99 1.39
N ASP A 52 0.60 -8.68 1.76
CA ASP A 52 -0.53 -8.78 0.85
C ASP A 52 -0.71 -7.50 0.04
N ASP A 53 -0.64 -6.32 0.68
CA ASP A 53 -0.90 -5.03 0.06
C ASP A 53 0.01 -3.93 0.66
N PRO A 54 1.30 -3.89 0.29
CA PRO A 54 2.27 -2.94 0.87
C PRO A 54 1.91 -1.48 0.58
N LEU A 55 1.31 -1.20 -0.59
CA LEU A 55 0.88 0.14 -0.95
C LEU A 55 -0.34 0.57 -0.12
N GLY A 56 -1.40 -0.24 -0.05
CA GLY A 56 -2.58 0.13 0.73
C GLY A 56 -2.30 0.18 2.23
N VAL A 57 -1.36 -0.64 2.74
CA VAL A 57 -0.85 -0.49 4.12
C VAL A 57 -0.14 0.86 4.29
N SER A 58 0.71 1.26 3.33
CA SER A 58 1.40 2.56 3.34
C SER A 58 0.42 3.74 3.31
N GLU A 59 -0.57 3.72 2.41
CA GLU A 59 -1.59 4.78 2.28
C GLU A 59 -2.44 4.91 3.55
N ARG A 60 -2.92 3.77 4.09
CA ARG A 60 -3.70 3.76 5.35
C ARG A 60 -2.87 4.23 6.54
N LEU A 61 -1.58 3.87 6.60
CA LEU A 61 -0.69 4.35 7.66
C LEU A 61 -0.44 5.86 7.54
N ASP A 62 -0.27 6.39 6.32
CA ASP A 62 -0.11 7.82 6.08
C ASP A 62 -1.35 8.61 6.52
N GLU A 63 -2.54 8.10 6.19
CA GLU A 63 -3.83 8.66 6.63
C GLU A 63 -3.98 8.61 8.16
N PHE A 64 -3.66 7.47 8.78
CA PHE A 64 -3.72 7.30 10.24
C PHE A 64 -2.79 8.29 10.97
N LEU A 65 -1.56 8.45 10.49
CA LEU A 65 -0.63 9.39 11.10
C LEU A 65 -1.06 10.85 10.84
N GLY A 66 -1.64 11.13 9.67
CA GLY A 66 -2.11 12.47 9.29
C GLY A 66 -0.99 13.51 9.35
N THR A 67 -1.34 14.77 9.62
CA THR A 67 -0.39 15.90 9.67
C THR A 67 0.30 16.09 11.01
N SER A 68 0.07 15.19 11.98
CA SER A 68 0.67 15.32 13.31
C SER A 68 2.16 14.97 13.27
N ILE A 69 2.95 15.59 14.14
CA ILE A 69 4.38 15.31 14.29
C ILE A 69 4.55 14.31 15.43
N TYR A 70 5.09 13.14 15.12
CA TYR A 70 5.27 12.06 16.08
C TYR A 70 6.72 12.03 16.56
N SER A 71 6.93 11.80 17.85
CA SER A 71 8.28 11.59 18.38
C SER A 71 8.85 10.25 17.90
N TYR A 72 10.17 10.07 18.11
CA TYR A 72 10.83 8.79 17.88
C TYR A 72 10.15 7.65 18.65
N GLU A 73 9.79 7.89 19.91
CA GLU A 73 9.14 6.92 20.79
C GLU A 73 7.74 6.57 20.28
N ASP A 74 6.95 7.58 19.88
CA ASP A 74 5.60 7.38 19.33
C ASP A 74 5.64 6.52 18.07
N LEU A 75 6.46 6.89 17.07
CA LEU A 75 6.57 6.13 15.82
C LEU A 75 7.07 4.71 16.08
N THR A 76 8.03 4.54 16.98
CA THR A 76 8.56 3.23 17.35
C THR A 76 7.49 2.36 18.03
N ALA A 77 6.70 2.93 18.94
CA ALA A 77 5.60 2.23 19.60
C ALA A 77 4.49 1.84 18.61
N ILE A 78 4.11 2.74 17.72
CA ILE A 78 3.14 2.47 16.64
C ILE A 78 3.65 1.33 15.76
N LEU A 79 4.89 1.40 15.26
CA LEU A 79 5.44 0.35 14.40
C LEU A 79 5.53 -1.02 15.10
N ARG A 80 5.90 -1.06 16.38
CA ARG A 80 5.92 -2.29 17.18
C ARG A 80 4.55 -2.89 17.39
N SER A 81 3.52 -2.06 17.49
CA SER A 81 2.13 -2.49 17.59
C SER A 81 1.62 -3.05 16.26
N LEU A 82 1.96 -2.41 15.13
CA LEU A 82 1.41 -2.75 13.82
C LEU A 82 2.11 -3.93 13.15
N PHE A 83 3.44 -3.99 13.19
CA PHE A 83 4.26 -4.91 12.40
C PHE A 83 5.04 -5.85 13.29
N ASN A 84 5.34 -7.06 12.79
CA ASN A 84 6.28 -7.97 13.44
C ASN A 84 7.74 -7.54 13.23
N THR A 85 8.70 -8.24 13.85
CA THR A 85 10.12 -7.85 13.78
C THR A 85 10.71 -7.90 12.37
N GLU A 86 10.35 -8.89 11.57
CA GLU A 86 10.83 -9.06 10.19
C GLU A 86 10.26 -7.97 9.28
N GLU A 87 8.95 -7.72 9.36
CA GLU A 87 8.29 -6.65 8.62
C GLU A 87 8.92 -5.29 8.93
N ARG A 88 9.20 -4.99 10.21
CA ARG A 88 9.84 -3.73 10.60
C ARG A 88 11.24 -3.58 10.00
N GLU A 89 12.01 -4.65 9.93
CA GLU A 89 13.35 -4.62 9.34
C GLU A 89 13.27 -4.42 7.81
N MET A 90 12.33 -5.09 7.13
CA MET A 90 12.08 -4.89 5.71
C MET A 90 11.70 -3.43 5.40
N ILE A 91 10.75 -2.87 6.15
CA ILE A 91 10.33 -1.47 6.01
C ILE A 91 11.52 -0.54 6.23
N ARG A 92 12.34 -0.78 7.26
CA ARG A 92 13.51 0.04 7.58
C ARG A 92 14.53 0.04 6.46
N GLN A 93 14.93 -1.14 5.98
CA GLN A 93 15.90 -1.28 4.90
C GLN A 93 15.41 -0.61 3.62
N ALA A 94 14.14 -0.84 3.25
CA ALA A 94 13.55 -0.23 2.07
C ALA A 94 13.45 1.29 2.19
N GLY A 95 13.03 1.81 3.35
CA GLY A 95 12.91 3.24 3.60
C GLY A 95 14.26 3.96 3.54
N ILE A 96 15.30 3.41 4.19
CA ILE A 96 16.65 3.97 4.17
C ILE A 96 17.20 4.02 2.74
N ARG A 97 17.07 2.91 2.00
CA ARG A 97 17.52 2.83 0.60
C ARG A 97 16.84 3.89 -0.29
N GLU A 98 15.52 4.05 -0.14
CA GLU A 98 14.77 5.06 -0.90
C GLU A 98 15.17 6.49 -0.53
N TRP A 99 15.39 6.76 0.76
CA TRP A 99 15.87 8.06 1.22
C TRP A 99 17.21 8.41 0.57
N GLU A 100 18.17 7.50 0.62
CA GLU A 100 19.52 7.72 0.08
C GLU A 100 19.50 7.89 -1.44
N TRP A 101 18.67 7.12 -2.14
CA TRP A 101 18.49 7.27 -3.58
C TRP A 101 17.92 8.64 -3.95
N ARG A 102 16.91 9.14 -3.21
CA ARG A 102 16.31 10.47 -3.45
C ARG A 102 17.18 11.63 -2.96
N ASN A 103 18.05 11.37 -1.98
CA ASN A 103 18.83 12.40 -1.30
C ASN A 103 20.32 12.04 -1.23
N PRO A 104 21.02 11.89 -2.37
CA PRO A 104 22.39 11.35 -2.42
C PRO A 104 23.44 12.22 -1.72
N GLN A 105 23.12 13.48 -1.41
CA GLN A 105 24.00 14.45 -0.75
C GLN A 105 23.49 14.89 0.63
N SER A 106 22.41 14.27 1.12
CA SER A 106 21.83 14.59 2.43
C SER A 106 22.46 13.73 3.53
N THR A 107 21.99 13.93 4.76
CA THR A 107 22.34 13.06 5.89
C THR A 107 22.00 11.60 5.56
N PRO A 108 22.89 10.64 5.90
CA PRO A 108 22.64 9.20 5.75
C PRO A 108 21.29 8.75 6.32
N GLY A 109 20.65 7.78 5.66
CA GLY A 109 19.30 7.36 6.02
C GLY A 109 19.22 6.72 7.41
N ASP A 110 20.29 6.06 7.86
CA ASP A 110 20.40 5.50 9.20
C ASP A 110 20.43 6.54 10.32
N GLN A 111 20.85 7.78 10.04
CA GLN A 111 20.74 8.91 10.97
C GLN A 111 19.35 9.57 10.92
N LYS A 112 18.66 9.48 9.78
CA LYS A 112 17.29 10.00 9.59
C LYS A 112 16.21 9.04 10.10
N TRP A 113 16.51 7.75 10.16
CA TRP A 113 15.75 6.77 10.91
C TRP A 113 16.72 5.97 11.80
N PRO A 114 17.09 6.48 12.97
CA PRO A 114 18.05 5.82 13.86
C PRO A 114 17.48 4.57 14.52
N SER A 115 18.35 3.64 14.91
CA SER A 115 17.98 2.41 15.63
C SER A 115 17.81 2.62 17.13
N GLN A 116 18.29 3.75 17.64
CA GLN A 116 18.17 4.18 19.04
C GLN A 116 17.58 5.59 19.08
N ASP A 117 17.05 5.98 20.24
CA ASP A 117 16.47 7.31 20.41
C ASP A 117 17.52 8.42 20.19
N PRO A 118 17.33 9.28 19.17
CA PRO A 118 18.26 10.37 18.88
C PRO A 118 18.03 11.59 19.79
N ARG A 119 17.02 11.57 20.67
CA ARG A 119 16.64 12.68 21.56
C ARG A 119 16.34 13.98 20.81
N TRP A 120 15.67 13.87 19.67
CA TRP A 120 15.26 15.05 18.89
C TRP A 120 14.32 15.95 19.70
N ASN A 121 14.62 17.25 19.71
CA ASN A 121 13.82 18.21 20.44
C ASN A 121 12.65 18.71 19.58
N ALA A 122 11.43 18.30 19.95
CA ALA A 122 10.21 18.68 19.24
C ALA A 122 9.90 20.20 19.25
N GLN A 123 10.56 20.97 20.13
CA GLN A 123 10.42 22.42 20.22
C GLN A 123 11.34 23.18 19.25
N THR A 124 12.32 22.51 18.64
CA THR A 124 13.18 23.13 17.62
C THR A 124 12.71 22.75 16.22
N GLU A 125 12.92 23.66 15.25
CA GLU A 125 12.60 23.38 13.84
C GLU A 125 13.38 22.18 13.32
N GLU A 126 14.66 22.05 13.70
CA GLU A 126 15.52 20.94 13.27
C GLU A 126 15.07 19.58 13.86
N GLY A 127 14.63 19.57 15.11
CA GLY A 127 14.09 18.37 15.74
C GLY A 127 12.77 17.95 15.10
N ARG A 128 11.86 18.90 14.84
CA ARG A 128 10.63 18.65 14.08
C ARG A 128 10.92 18.15 12.66
N ARG A 129 11.90 18.74 11.97
CA ARG A 129 12.31 18.28 10.63
C ARG A 129 12.75 16.82 10.66
N SER A 130 13.55 16.43 11.64
CA SER A 130 14.04 15.06 11.76
C SER A 130 12.91 14.07 12.08
N MET A 131 11.94 14.45 12.91
CA MET A 131 10.73 13.66 13.16
C MET A 131 9.88 13.46 11.90
N ILE A 132 9.70 14.53 11.10
CA ILE A 132 8.97 14.48 9.83
C ILE A 132 9.71 13.61 8.81
N ASP A 133 11.03 13.74 8.72
CA ASP A 133 11.86 12.91 7.84
C ASP A 133 11.69 11.42 8.20
N MET A 134 11.80 11.07 9.49
CA MET A 134 11.58 9.70 9.95
C MET A 134 10.19 9.16 9.58
N ARG A 135 9.12 9.94 9.79
CA ARG A 135 7.76 9.59 9.36
C ARG A 135 7.72 9.28 7.86
N ASN A 136 8.29 10.16 7.04
CA ASN A 136 8.25 9.99 5.58
C ASN A 136 9.05 8.77 5.11
N ILE A 137 10.19 8.51 5.73
CA ILE A 137 11.00 7.31 5.46
C ILE A 137 10.22 6.04 5.84
N ILE A 138 9.48 6.04 6.95
CA ILE A 138 8.62 4.91 7.36
C ILE A 138 7.52 4.65 6.31
N ILE A 139 6.81 5.70 5.86
CA ILE A 139 5.75 5.56 4.86
C ILE A 139 6.30 5.01 3.55
N GLN A 140 7.42 5.55 3.08
CA GLN A 140 8.08 5.09 1.86
C GLN A 140 8.64 3.67 2.03
N GLY A 141 9.17 3.33 3.21
CA GLY A 141 9.63 2.00 3.55
C GLY A 141 8.51 0.97 3.46
N ASN A 142 7.29 1.29 3.93
CA ASN A 142 6.14 0.41 3.80
C ASN A 142 5.79 0.12 2.34
N ARG A 143 5.86 1.16 1.50
CA ARG A 143 5.56 1.06 0.08
C ARG A 143 6.54 0.14 -0.67
N GLU A 144 7.82 0.16 -0.29
CA GLU A 144 8.90 -0.54 -1.01
C GLU A 144 9.46 -1.76 -0.25
N ALA A 145 8.89 -2.11 0.91
CA ALA A 145 9.34 -3.21 1.77
C ALA A 145 9.28 -4.56 1.05
N VAL A 146 8.21 -4.78 0.27
CA VAL A 146 8.00 -6.01 -0.47
C VAL A 146 8.54 -5.83 -1.90
N PRO A 147 9.56 -6.61 -2.32
CA PRO A 147 10.06 -6.52 -3.68
C PRO A 147 8.94 -6.80 -4.68
N ARG A 148 8.74 -5.86 -5.60
CA ARG A 148 7.71 -5.92 -6.64
C ARG A 148 7.72 -7.28 -7.40
N GLY A 149 8.89 -7.87 -7.63
CA GLY A 149 9.01 -9.21 -8.24
C GLY A 149 8.38 -10.40 -7.49
N GLN A 150 8.12 -10.32 -6.16
CA GLN A 150 7.71 -11.47 -5.34
C GLN A 150 6.19 -11.69 -5.24
N ASN A 151 5.35 -10.74 -5.67
CA ASN A 151 3.89 -10.87 -5.66
C ASN A 151 3.27 -11.13 -7.05
N LEU A 152 4.07 -11.39 -8.08
CA LEU A 152 3.57 -11.72 -9.42
C LEU A 152 2.65 -12.96 -9.44
N SER A 153 2.86 -13.91 -8.53
CA SER A 153 1.98 -15.08 -8.38
C SER A 153 0.55 -14.72 -7.94
N LYS A 154 0.35 -13.59 -7.23
CA LYS A 154 -0.97 -13.05 -6.91
C LYS A 154 -1.54 -12.21 -8.05
N VAL A 155 -0.72 -11.39 -8.73
CA VAL A 155 -1.11 -10.67 -9.97
C VAL A 155 -1.67 -11.63 -11.02
N PHE A 156 -0.99 -12.77 -11.19
CA PHE A 156 -1.36 -13.81 -12.14
C PHE A 156 -2.19 -14.92 -11.49
N GLY A 157 -2.56 -14.81 -10.22
CA GLY A 157 -3.42 -15.76 -9.51
C GLY A 157 -4.90 -15.38 -9.58
N GLU A 158 -5.19 -14.09 -9.73
CA GLU A 158 -6.54 -13.54 -9.81
C GLU A 158 -7.17 -13.79 -11.19
N CYS A 159 -8.47 -14.13 -11.19
CA CYS A 159 -9.30 -14.22 -12.38
C CYS A 159 -10.39 -13.14 -12.32
N GLN A 160 -10.94 -12.78 -13.48
CA GLN A 160 -12.16 -12.00 -13.57
C GLN A 160 -13.28 -12.72 -12.80
N GLY A 161 -14.01 -12.00 -11.95
CA GLY A 161 -15.18 -12.54 -11.27
C GLY A 161 -16.33 -12.82 -12.25
N LYS A 162 -17.20 -13.79 -11.93
CA LYS A 162 -18.33 -14.14 -12.80
C LYS A 162 -19.17 -12.93 -13.19
N ASP A 163 -19.46 -12.05 -12.23
CA ASP A 163 -20.32 -10.88 -12.42
C ASP A 163 -19.54 -9.56 -12.56
N GLU A 164 -18.21 -9.61 -12.49
CA GLU A 164 -17.33 -8.45 -12.69
C GLU A 164 -17.29 -8.08 -14.19
N THR A 165 -17.50 -6.80 -14.50
CA THR A 165 -17.46 -6.34 -15.88
C THR A 165 -16.03 -6.41 -16.44
N PRO A 166 -15.86 -6.54 -17.77
CA PRO A 166 -14.52 -6.54 -18.38
C PRO A 166 -13.74 -5.25 -18.11
N THR A 167 -14.41 -4.12 -17.92
CA THR A 167 -13.76 -2.85 -17.58
C THR A 167 -13.23 -2.85 -16.15
N GLU A 168 -14.04 -3.27 -15.18
CA GLU A 168 -13.60 -3.40 -13.78
C GLU A 168 -12.43 -4.38 -13.66
N TRP A 169 -12.51 -5.50 -14.38
CA TRP A 169 -11.42 -6.47 -14.47
C TRP A 169 -10.13 -5.85 -15.02
N LEU A 170 -10.22 -5.07 -16.10
CA LEU A 170 -9.05 -4.42 -16.68
C LEU A 170 -8.44 -3.37 -15.74
N GLU A 171 -9.26 -2.57 -15.08
CA GLU A 171 -8.78 -1.58 -14.11
C GLU A 171 -8.12 -2.25 -12.90
N ARG A 172 -8.69 -3.37 -12.42
CA ARG A 172 -8.06 -4.16 -11.37
C ARG A 172 -6.72 -4.75 -11.82
N LEU A 173 -6.63 -5.26 -13.05
CA LEU A 173 -5.36 -5.73 -13.62
C LEU A 173 -4.30 -4.62 -13.73
N ARG A 174 -4.69 -3.42 -14.19
CA ARG A 174 -3.79 -2.25 -14.25
C ARG A 174 -3.26 -1.88 -12.88
N LYS A 175 -4.15 -1.79 -11.89
CA LYS A 175 -3.80 -1.52 -10.51
C LYS A 175 -2.87 -2.60 -9.95
N SER A 176 -3.18 -3.88 -10.17
CA SER A 176 -2.34 -4.99 -9.73
C SER A 176 -0.97 -4.99 -10.41
N LEU A 177 -0.88 -4.71 -11.71
CA LEU A 177 0.40 -4.62 -12.42
C LEU A 177 1.26 -3.48 -11.83
N GLN A 178 0.67 -2.31 -11.64
CA GLN A 178 1.38 -1.18 -11.06
C GLN A 178 1.84 -1.45 -9.61
N ILE A 179 0.97 -2.02 -8.78
CA ILE A 179 1.23 -2.29 -7.37
C ILE A 179 2.30 -3.37 -7.21
N TYR A 180 2.12 -4.48 -7.92
CA TYR A 180 2.91 -5.66 -7.66
C TYR A 180 4.12 -5.73 -8.58
N SER A 181 4.08 -5.46 -9.88
CA SER A 181 5.29 -5.56 -10.71
C SER A 181 6.09 -4.26 -10.78
N GLY A 182 5.49 -3.12 -10.37
CA GLY A 182 6.09 -1.79 -10.57
C GLY A 182 6.22 -1.39 -12.04
N THR A 183 5.62 -2.18 -12.94
CA THR A 183 5.59 -1.89 -14.37
C THR A 183 4.54 -0.83 -14.61
N ASP A 184 4.92 0.22 -15.33
CA ASP A 184 3.99 1.21 -15.83
C ASP A 184 2.97 0.53 -16.77
N PRO A 185 1.65 0.54 -16.43
CA PRO A 185 0.60 -0.03 -17.26
C PRO A 185 0.56 0.50 -18.70
N ASP A 186 1.03 1.73 -18.92
CA ASP A 186 1.01 2.40 -20.22
C ASP A 186 2.33 2.24 -21.00
N SER A 187 3.31 1.55 -20.42
CA SER A 187 4.55 1.17 -21.13
C SER A 187 4.32 0.02 -22.11
N PRO A 188 5.16 -0.15 -23.16
CA PRO A 188 5.04 -1.27 -24.09
C PRO A 188 5.06 -2.65 -23.41
N VAL A 189 5.85 -2.81 -22.35
CA VAL A 189 5.90 -4.05 -21.55
C VAL A 189 4.62 -4.23 -20.75
N GLY A 190 4.11 -3.14 -20.14
CA GLY A 190 2.86 -3.14 -19.40
C GLY A 190 1.67 -3.52 -20.28
N GLU A 191 1.58 -2.96 -21.48
CA GLU A 191 0.51 -3.27 -22.43
C GLU A 191 0.51 -4.75 -22.85
N VAL A 192 1.69 -5.32 -23.13
CA VAL A 192 1.83 -6.75 -23.46
C VAL A 192 1.38 -7.65 -22.30
N LEU A 193 1.77 -7.31 -21.06
CA LEU A 193 1.38 -8.05 -19.87
C LEU A 193 -0.12 -7.96 -19.60
N LEU A 194 -0.69 -6.76 -19.64
CA LEU A 194 -2.12 -6.53 -19.46
C LEU A 194 -2.94 -7.31 -20.49
N LYS A 195 -2.57 -7.23 -21.76
CA LYS A 195 -3.24 -7.97 -22.83
C LYS A 195 -3.22 -9.48 -22.59
N THR A 196 -2.04 -10.02 -22.26
CA THR A 196 -1.86 -11.45 -22.03
C THR A 196 -2.71 -11.92 -20.85
N GLN A 197 -2.69 -11.20 -19.73
CA GLN A 197 -3.47 -11.57 -18.54
C GLN A 197 -4.96 -11.33 -18.72
N PHE A 198 -5.35 -10.21 -19.34
CA PHE A 198 -6.75 -9.90 -19.60
C PHE A 198 -7.44 -11.06 -20.31
N VAL A 199 -6.81 -11.62 -21.35
CA VAL A 199 -7.35 -12.79 -22.06
C VAL A 199 -7.28 -14.05 -21.21
N ALA A 200 -6.10 -14.42 -20.69
CA ALA A 200 -5.89 -15.70 -20.00
C ALA A 200 -6.71 -15.85 -18.70
N LYS A 201 -7.00 -14.74 -18.03
CA LYS A 201 -7.65 -14.68 -16.72
C LYS A 201 -9.05 -14.10 -16.74
N SER A 202 -9.58 -13.77 -17.93
CA SER A 202 -11.01 -13.50 -18.12
C SER A 202 -11.86 -14.68 -17.67
N TRP A 203 -13.14 -14.42 -17.37
CA TRP A 203 -14.09 -15.47 -17.04
C TRP A 203 -14.25 -16.43 -18.23
N GLU A 204 -14.61 -17.67 -17.96
CA GLU A 204 -14.44 -18.79 -18.88
C GLU A 204 -15.09 -18.57 -20.27
N ASP A 205 -16.27 -17.94 -20.31
CA ASP A 205 -17.00 -17.63 -21.55
C ASP A 205 -16.31 -16.56 -22.41
N ILE A 206 -15.81 -15.51 -21.78
CA ILE A 206 -15.06 -14.42 -22.38
C ILE A 206 -13.72 -14.95 -22.85
N ARG A 207 -12.94 -15.61 -21.98
CA ARG A 207 -11.64 -16.20 -22.30
C ARG A 207 -11.72 -17.08 -23.53
N LYS A 208 -12.62 -18.08 -23.54
CA LYS A 208 -12.79 -19.02 -24.67
C LYS A 208 -13.10 -18.32 -25.99
N LYS A 209 -13.77 -17.17 -25.96
CA LYS A 209 -14.08 -16.40 -27.17
C LYS A 209 -12.92 -15.50 -27.60
N LEU A 210 -12.25 -14.83 -26.66
CA LEU A 210 -11.07 -14.01 -26.96
C LEU A 210 -9.93 -14.85 -27.53
N GLU A 211 -9.68 -16.05 -26.98
CA GLU A 211 -8.65 -16.98 -27.47
C GLU A 211 -8.92 -17.48 -28.90
N LYS A 212 -10.18 -17.47 -29.35
CA LYS A 212 -10.58 -17.88 -30.71
C LYS A 212 -10.45 -16.76 -31.74
N ILE A 213 -10.18 -15.53 -31.31
CA ILE A 213 -9.96 -14.43 -32.24
C ILE A 213 -8.62 -14.65 -32.93
N GLU A 214 -8.64 -14.76 -34.25
CA GLU A 214 -7.42 -14.90 -35.05
C GLU A 214 -6.51 -13.69 -34.85
N GLY A 215 -5.23 -13.95 -34.58
CA GLY A 215 -4.24 -12.90 -34.32
C GLY A 215 -4.56 -12.03 -33.10
N TRP A 216 -5.24 -12.54 -32.07
CA TRP A 216 -5.59 -11.73 -30.89
C TRP A 216 -4.37 -11.11 -30.19
N GLN A 217 -3.19 -11.73 -30.29
CA GLN A 217 -1.93 -11.19 -29.79
C GLN A 217 -1.48 -9.93 -30.53
N GLU A 218 -1.91 -9.72 -31.77
CA GLU A 218 -1.63 -8.53 -32.59
C GLU A 218 -2.67 -7.42 -32.35
N LYS A 219 -3.82 -7.77 -31.78
CA LYS A 219 -4.88 -6.80 -31.44
C LYS A 219 -4.46 -5.92 -30.26
N GLY A 220 -4.98 -4.70 -30.27
CA GLY A 220 -4.81 -3.74 -29.17
C GLY A 220 -5.66 -4.12 -27.96
N LEU A 221 -5.21 -3.74 -26.76
CA LEU A 221 -5.92 -4.01 -25.51
C LEU A 221 -7.36 -3.48 -25.52
N GLN A 222 -7.58 -2.29 -26.08
CA GLN A 222 -8.90 -1.67 -26.21
C GLN A 222 -9.84 -2.43 -27.16
N GLU A 223 -9.29 -3.11 -28.17
CA GLU A 223 -10.10 -3.94 -29.06
C GLU A 223 -10.60 -5.20 -28.36
N LEU A 224 -9.71 -5.86 -27.62
CA LEU A 224 -10.06 -7.04 -26.81
C LEU A 224 -11.07 -6.69 -25.72
N LEU A 225 -10.93 -5.52 -25.08
CA LEU A 225 -11.90 -5.02 -24.10
C LEU A 225 -13.29 -4.87 -24.71
N ARG A 226 -13.41 -4.28 -25.91
CA ARG A 226 -14.71 -4.14 -26.60
C ARG A 226 -15.35 -5.49 -26.91
N GLU A 227 -14.56 -6.46 -27.36
CA GLU A 227 -15.08 -7.81 -27.61
C GLU A 227 -15.53 -8.50 -26.31
N ALA A 228 -14.76 -8.38 -25.23
CA ALA A 228 -15.13 -8.90 -23.92
C ALA A 228 -16.44 -8.29 -23.41
N GLN A 229 -16.62 -6.97 -23.55
CA GLN A 229 -17.85 -6.27 -23.16
C GLN A 229 -19.08 -6.80 -23.92
N LYS A 230 -18.97 -6.99 -25.25
CA LYS A 230 -20.06 -7.58 -26.05
C LYS A 230 -20.46 -8.97 -25.55
N ILE A 231 -19.49 -9.77 -25.11
CA ILE A 231 -19.75 -11.13 -24.60
C ILE A 231 -20.44 -11.07 -23.24
N TYR A 232 -19.95 -10.22 -22.34
CA TYR A 232 -20.54 -10.02 -21.02
C TYR A 232 -22.00 -9.55 -21.11
N MET A 233 -22.28 -8.53 -21.95
CA MET A 233 -23.64 -7.98 -22.12
C MET A 233 -24.63 -9.01 -22.64
N ARG A 234 -24.26 -9.79 -23.68
CA ARG A 234 -25.14 -10.86 -24.20
C ARG A 234 -25.52 -11.88 -23.14
N ARG A 235 -24.56 -12.27 -22.29
CA ARG A 235 -24.82 -13.19 -21.19
C ARG A 235 -25.75 -12.58 -20.15
N ASP A 236 -25.60 -11.29 -19.84
CA ASP A 236 -26.47 -10.63 -18.87
C ASP A 236 -27.91 -10.52 -19.38
N GLU A 237 -28.08 -10.18 -20.66
CA GLU A 237 -29.38 -10.19 -21.34
C GLU A 237 -30.04 -11.59 -21.33
N GLU A 238 -29.25 -12.66 -21.58
CA GLU A 238 -29.73 -14.05 -21.53
C GLU A 238 -30.13 -14.48 -20.10
N LYS A 239 -29.38 -14.06 -19.08
CA LYS A 239 -29.75 -14.29 -17.67
C LYS A 239 -31.06 -13.59 -17.33
N GLN A 240 -31.22 -12.32 -17.69
CA GLN A 240 -32.43 -11.54 -17.38
C GLN A 240 -33.68 -12.16 -18.04
N LYS A 241 -33.58 -12.66 -19.28
CA LYS A 241 -34.67 -13.36 -19.99
C LYS A 241 -35.07 -14.70 -19.37
N ASN A 242 -34.15 -15.39 -18.69
CA ASN A 242 -34.40 -16.69 -18.08
C ASN A 242 -34.86 -16.59 -16.61
N THR A 243 -34.84 -15.40 -16.02
CA THR A 243 -35.18 -15.18 -14.59
C THR A 243 -36.44 -14.32 -14.40
N GLY A 244 -37.02 -13.79 -15.48
CA GLY A 244 -38.31 -13.08 -15.50
C GLY A 244 -39.42 -13.95 -16.07
#